data_AF-A0AAE0ZIB7-F1
#
_entry.id   AF-A0AAE0ZIB7-F1
#
_cell.length_a   1.000
_cell.length_b   1.000
_cell.length_c   1.000
_cell.angle_alpha   90.00
_cell.angle_beta   90.00
_cell.angle_gamma   90.00
#
_symmetry.space_group_name_H-M   'P 1'
#
loop_
_entity.id
_entity.type
_entity.pdbx_description
1 polymer ?
#
loop_
_entity_poly.entity_id
_entity_poly.type
_entity_poly.pdbx_seq_one_letter_code
_entity_poly.pdbx_strand_id
1 'polypeptide(L)'
;MGPHELRVEIRSGGKDYVALYKNFKLESESNNYRIRLGAVSSDIDDGTNGLSYANGMFFTTFDRDNDEVSWANCAIWNESGWWFKDCHRARSVYDLLPSNTNLVRCGKKQDLTCPLCQGRQTTEYVLSSCKITLSQGRYTWRHNRVLPELAAIISKAKAETTLPNTNALIFTTEGGTKSWHGRPVRTTNQIKCLLHACDDWDVSANLPEFDNHPSIIKATRRRPDSMIHSAFTQHLIMMELTGPYENRMEEAHIYKREKYLNVTKELENAGYKAVVMPVEVGAKRFVGSSVYNLLTKLSICGNKRTKDLKLLAENSRK
;
A
#
# COMPACT_ATOMS: atom_id res chain seq x y z
N MET A 1 -7.89 2.86 43.24
CA MET A 1 -7.93 4.01 42.31
C MET A 1 -9.38 4.39 42.11
N GLY A 2 -9.73 5.65 42.35
CA GLY A 2 -11.08 6.16 42.10
C GLY A 2 -11.38 6.33 40.61
N PRO A 3 -12.61 6.72 40.24
CA PRO A 3 -12.94 7.04 38.86
C PRO A 3 -12.13 8.27 38.40
N HIS A 4 -11.56 8.18 37.20
CA HIS A 4 -10.89 9.30 36.54
C HIS A 4 -11.71 9.76 35.34
N GLU A 5 -11.58 11.04 35.00
CA GLU A 5 -12.18 11.64 33.80
C GLU A 5 -11.08 12.17 32.89
N LEU A 6 -11.31 12.12 31.57
CA LEU A 6 -10.39 12.66 30.57
C LEU A 6 -11.06 13.83 29.86
N ARG A 7 -10.45 15.02 29.94
CA ARG A 7 -10.85 16.21 29.18
C ARG A 7 -9.90 16.39 28.00
N VAL A 8 -10.45 16.48 26.80
CA VAL A 8 -9.72 16.78 25.57
C VAL A 8 -10.19 18.13 25.05
N GLU A 9 -9.25 19.05 24.84
CA GLU A 9 -9.51 20.41 24.34
C GLU A 9 -8.78 20.60 23.01
N ILE A 10 -9.49 21.08 21.99
CA ILE A 10 -8.96 21.31 20.65
C ILE A 10 -9.36 22.72 20.20
N ARG A 11 -8.41 23.49 19.67
CA ARG A 11 -8.68 24.78 19.03
C ARG A 11 -8.52 24.66 17.52
N SER A 12 -9.56 25.00 16.76
CA SER A 12 -9.54 24.98 15.29
C SER A 12 -10.33 26.16 14.73
N GLY A 13 -9.75 26.89 13.77
CA GLY A 13 -10.42 28.04 13.12
C GLY A 13 -10.87 29.14 14.09
N GLY A 14 -10.15 29.33 15.22
CA GLY A 14 -10.50 30.30 16.25
C GLY A 14 -11.64 29.86 17.20
N LYS A 15 -12.14 28.63 17.05
CA LYS A 15 -13.13 28.02 17.94
C LYS A 15 -12.49 26.97 18.84
N ASP A 16 -12.98 26.88 20.08
CA ASP A 16 -12.58 25.89 21.06
C ASP A 16 -13.62 24.76 21.13
N TYR A 17 -13.12 23.53 21.15
CA TYR A 17 -13.89 22.29 21.19
C TYR A 17 -13.46 21.50 22.42
N VAL A 18 -14.43 20.98 23.18
CA VAL A 18 -14.17 20.23 24.41
C VAL A 18 -14.92 18.90 24.38
N ALA A 19 -14.22 17.81 24.70
CA ALA A 19 -14.81 16.49 24.91
C ALA A 19 -14.42 15.97 26.31
N LEU A 20 -15.43 15.56 27.09
CA LEU A 20 -15.23 14.99 28.43
C LEU A 20 -15.60 13.51 28.41
N TYR A 21 -14.64 12.63 28.69
CA TYR A 21 -14.85 11.18 28.77
C TYR A 21 -14.88 10.76 30.25
N LYS A 22 -16.02 10.21 30.68
CA LYS A 22 -16.17 9.65 32.02
C LYS A 22 -15.48 8.29 32.12
N ASN A 23 -15.14 7.86 33.33
CA ASN A 23 -14.55 6.53 33.62
C ASN A 23 -13.31 6.22 32.76
N PHE A 24 -12.46 7.21 32.55
CA PHE A 24 -11.19 7.02 31.86
C PHE A 24 -10.28 6.11 32.68
N LYS A 25 -9.70 5.11 32.03
CA LYS A 25 -8.69 4.24 32.63
C LYS A 25 -7.70 3.76 31.58
N LEU A 26 -6.43 3.71 31.96
CA LEU A 26 -5.41 2.96 31.24
C LEU A 26 -5.13 1.66 31.99
N GLU A 27 -5.10 0.54 31.27
CA GLU A 27 -4.68 -0.73 31.84
C GLU A 27 -3.15 -0.77 32.00
N SER A 28 -2.65 -1.80 32.68
CA SER A 28 -1.22 -1.98 32.94
C SER A 28 -0.41 -2.21 31.66
N GLU A 29 0.93 -2.12 31.78
CA GLU A 29 1.85 -2.48 30.68
C GLU A 29 1.64 -3.92 30.20
N SER A 30 1.34 -4.85 31.12
CA SER A 30 1.01 -6.25 30.77
C SER A 30 -0.24 -6.40 29.91
N ASN A 31 -1.09 -5.36 29.86
CA ASN A 31 -2.25 -5.25 28.99
C ASN A 31 -2.05 -4.18 27.91
N ASN A 32 -0.78 -3.92 27.54
CA ASN A 32 -0.38 -2.97 26.49
C ASN A 32 -1.02 -1.58 26.63
N TYR A 33 -1.15 -1.09 27.87
CA TYR A 33 -1.75 0.21 28.18
C TYR A 33 -3.14 0.43 27.55
N ARG A 34 -3.96 -0.62 27.45
CA ARG A 34 -5.31 -0.55 26.85
C ARG A 34 -6.11 0.64 27.40
N ILE A 35 -6.66 1.48 26.51
CA ILE A 35 -7.50 2.60 26.90
C ILE A 35 -8.95 2.16 27.12
N ARG A 36 -9.56 2.64 28.20
CA ARG A 36 -10.97 2.47 28.51
C ARG A 36 -11.60 3.85 28.68
N LEU A 37 -12.69 4.08 27.95
CA LEU A 37 -13.47 5.29 27.98
C LEU A 37 -14.93 4.93 28.23
N GLY A 38 -15.56 5.66 29.14
CA GLY A 38 -17.01 5.61 29.38
C GLY A 38 -17.77 6.60 28.49
N ALA A 39 -18.95 6.98 28.94
CA ALA A 39 -19.80 7.94 28.23
C ALA A 39 -19.08 9.28 28.01
N VAL A 40 -19.24 9.83 26.81
CA VAL A 40 -18.76 11.17 26.48
C VAL A 40 -19.84 12.20 26.80
N SER A 41 -19.47 13.27 27.48
CA SER A 41 -20.27 14.48 27.61
C SER A 41 -19.69 15.46 26.60
N SER A 42 -20.31 15.60 25.45
CA SER A 42 -19.86 16.51 24.40
C SER A 42 -20.98 17.45 23.95
N ASP A 43 -20.65 18.73 23.83
CA ASP A 43 -21.43 19.72 23.05
C ASP A 43 -21.17 19.59 21.53
N ILE A 44 -20.52 18.50 21.11
CA ILE A 44 -20.06 18.25 19.74
C ILE A 44 -20.98 17.19 19.12
N ASP A 45 -21.99 17.65 18.39
CA ASP A 45 -22.96 16.84 17.62
C ASP A 45 -22.53 16.66 16.14
N ASP A 46 -21.23 16.67 15.86
CA ASP A 46 -20.71 16.56 14.48
C ASP A 46 -20.40 15.11 14.04
N GLY A 47 -20.84 14.12 14.82
CA GLY A 47 -20.62 12.70 14.55
C GLY A 47 -19.20 12.21 14.85
N THR A 48 -18.34 13.02 15.49
CA THR A 48 -17.00 12.60 15.92
C THR A 48 -16.87 12.54 17.44
N ASN A 49 -17.33 11.44 18.04
CA ASN A 49 -16.85 11.04 19.37
C ASN A 49 -15.35 10.71 19.25
N GLY A 50 -14.49 11.73 19.35
CA GLY A 50 -13.11 11.73 18.82
C GLY A 50 -12.19 10.59 19.30
N LEU A 51 -12.43 10.03 20.49
CA LEU A 51 -11.70 8.88 21.03
C LEU A 51 -12.54 7.60 21.11
N SER A 52 -13.81 7.61 20.70
CA SER A 52 -14.65 6.40 20.72
C SER A 52 -14.04 5.26 19.90
N TYR A 53 -13.41 5.59 18.77
CA TYR A 53 -12.74 4.64 17.89
C TYR A 53 -11.51 3.99 18.54
N ALA A 54 -10.85 4.70 19.46
CA ALA A 54 -9.71 4.20 20.22
C ALA A 54 -10.15 3.37 21.46
N ASN A 55 -11.42 3.44 21.87
CA ASN A 55 -11.88 2.78 23.10
C ASN A 55 -11.68 1.26 23.02
N GLY A 56 -10.96 0.71 24.01
CA GLY A 56 -10.62 -0.71 24.09
C GLY A 56 -9.37 -1.12 23.31
N MET A 57 -8.75 -0.21 22.56
CA MET A 57 -7.54 -0.51 21.79
C MET A 57 -6.30 -0.56 22.66
N PHE A 58 -5.32 -1.37 22.23
CA PHE A 58 -3.99 -1.40 22.82
C PHE A 58 -3.14 -0.24 22.32
N PHE A 59 -2.14 0.16 23.10
CA PHE A 59 -1.22 1.20 22.70
C PHE A 59 -0.16 0.60 21.75
N THR A 60 -0.03 1.20 20.57
CA THR A 60 0.87 0.78 19.51
C THR A 60 1.94 1.84 19.29
N THR A 61 3.18 1.39 19.07
CA THR A 61 4.37 2.23 18.83
C THR A 61 5.14 1.68 17.64
N PHE A 62 6.14 2.43 17.15
CA PHE A 62 6.89 2.04 15.94
C PHE A 62 7.63 0.69 16.08
N ASP A 63 7.95 0.29 17.31
CA ASP A 63 8.67 -0.93 17.68
C ASP A 63 7.79 -1.99 18.38
N ARG A 64 6.56 -1.64 18.77
CA ARG A 64 5.59 -2.58 19.35
C ARG A 64 4.22 -2.41 18.69
N ASP A 65 3.93 -3.32 17.76
CA ASP A 65 2.70 -3.37 16.96
C ASP A 65 1.58 -4.11 17.70
N ASN A 66 0.59 -3.36 18.21
CA ASN A 66 -0.56 -3.89 18.93
C ASN A 66 -1.90 -3.47 18.30
N ASP A 67 -1.87 -2.96 17.07
CA ASP A 67 -3.09 -2.52 16.37
C ASP A 67 -3.76 -3.69 15.64
N GLU A 68 -4.96 -3.47 15.10
CA GLU A 68 -5.73 -4.54 14.44
C GLU A 68 -5.32 -4.73 12.96
N VAL A 69 -4.31 -4.00 12.47
CA VAL A 69 -3.89 -4.00 11.06
C VAL A 69 -2.83 -5.08 10.82
N SER A 70 -3.24 -6.16 10.15
CA SER A 70 -2.34 -7.29 9.88
C SER A 70 -1.23 -7.02 8.85
N TRP A 71 -1.35 -5.97 8.04
CA TRP A 71 -0.48 -5.71 6.88
C TRP A 71 0.44 -4.48 7.05
N ALA A 72 0.27 -3.71 8.11
CA ALA A 72 1.07 -2.52 8.41
C ALA A 72 0.97 -2.20 9.91
N ASN A 73 1.98 -1.51 10.45
CA ASN A 73 1.92 -0.94 11.79
C ASN A 73 1.47 0.53 11.69
N CYS A 74 0.36 0.88 12.31
CA CYS A 74 -0.23 2.21 12.26
C CYS A 74 0.62 3.28 12.95
N ALA A 75 1.42 2.93 13.95
CA ALA A 75 2.37 3.85 14.57
C ALA A 75 3.49 4.25 13.61
N ILE A 76 3.85 3.38 12.65
CA ILE A 76 4.78 3.73 11.58
C ILE A 76 4.13 4.72 10.62
N TRP A 77 2.88 4.48 10.19
CA TRP A 77 2.18 5.39 9.29
C TRP A 77 1.99 6.78 9.91
N ASN A 78 1.60 6.84 11.18
CA ASN A 78 1.30 8.09 11.87
C ASN A 78 2.54 8.71 12.54
N GLU A 79 3.70 8.02 12.55
CA GLU A 79 4.92 8.47 13.26
C GLU A 79 4.66 8.83 14.72
N SER A 80 3.80 8.05 15.39
CA SER A 80 3.32 8.37 16.73
C SER A 80 2.91 7.11 17.47
N GLY A 81 2.98 7.17 18.80
CA GLY A 81 2.36 6.15 19.65
C GLY A 81 0.90 6.50 19.88
N TRP A 82 -0.02 5.56 19.62
CA TRP A 82 -1.44 5.78 19.87
C TRP A 82 -2.21 4.48 20.09
N TRP A 83 -3.44 4.62 20.59
CA TRP A 83 -4.44 3.56 20.63
C TRP A 83 -5.08 3.38 19.25
N PHE A 84 -4.33 2.82 18.32
CA PHE A 84 -4.77 2.55 16.95
C PHE A 84 -5.68 1.32 16.88
N LYS A 85 -6.70 1.36 16.01
CA LYS A 85 -7.54 0.20 15.67
C LYS A 85 -7.18 -0.29 14.26
N ASP A 86 -7.92 0.16 13.25
CA ASP A 86 -7.53 0.12 11.84
C ASP A 86 -6.90 1.47 11.49
N CYS A 87 -5.79 1.76 12.17
CA CYS A 87 -5.19 3.09 12.31
C CYS A 87 -6.11 4.11 12.99
N HIS A 88 -6.22 5.36 12.50
CA HIS A 88 -7.05 6.38 13.14
C HIS A 88 -7.82 7.22 12.12
N ARG A 89 -9.03 7.66 12.49
CA ARG A 89 -9.83 8.61 11.69
C ARG A 89 -9.45 10.08 11.92
N ALA A 90 -8.87 10.42 13.07
CA ALA A 90 -8.42 11.78 13.34
C ALA A 90 -7.03 12.03 12.74
N ARG A 91 -6.95 13.05 11.87
CA ARG A 91 -5.71 13.53 11.23
C ARG A 91 -4.72 14.23 12.18
N SER A 92 -5.06 14.34 13.47
CA SER A 92 -4.29 15.09 14.48
C SER A 92 -2.92 14.50 14.81
N VAL A 93 -2.64 13.28 14.36
CA VAL A 93 -1.35 12.58 14.55
C VAL A 93 -0.44 12.62 13.32
N TYR A 94 -0.86 13.22 12.20
CA TYR A 94 0.02 13.36 11.03
C TYR A 94 1.01 14.53 11.20
N ASP A 95 2.22 14.37 10.64
CA ASP A 95 3.28 15.40 10.64
C ASP A 95 3.72 15.80 12.05
N LEU A 96 4.19 14.83 12.85
CA LEU A 96 4.82 15.08 14.15
C LEU A 96 6.35 15.12 14.09
N LEU A 97 6.94 14.78 12.94
CA LEU A 97 8.39 14.85 12.76
C LEU A 97 8.89 16.29 12.88
N PRO A 98 10.16 16.50 13.27
CA PRO A 98 10.74 17.83 13.46
C PRO A 98 11.04 18.53 12.11
N SER A 99 10.03 18.67 11.25
CA SER A 99 10.06 19.55 10.08
C SER A 99 10.23 21.00 10.53
N ASN A 100 10.83 21.88 9.72
CA ASN A 100 10.95 23.29 10.11
C ASN A 100 9.58 23.92 10.42
N THR A 101 8.52 23.49 9.72
CA THR A 101 7.14 23.92 10.04
C THR A 101 6.74 23.55 11.48
N ASN A 102 7.03 22.33 11.93
CA ASN A 102 6.74 21.91 13.29
C ASN A 102 7.67 22.53 14.33
N LEU A 103 8.95 22.70 14.01
CA LEU A 103 9.90 23.36 14.90
C LEU A 103 9.52 24.84 15.14
N VAL A 104 9.02 25.53 14.12
CA VAL A 104 8.46 26.88 14.27
C VAL A 104 7.20 26.85 15.12
N ARG A 105 6.27 25.92 14.87
CA ARG A 105 5.05 25.75 15.67
C ARG A 105 5.36 25.48 17.15
N CYS A 106 6.43 24.75 17.45
CA CYS A 106 6.89 24.45 18.81
C CYS A 106 7.79 25.56 19.41
N GLY A 107 8.00 26.69 18.73
CA GLY A 107 8.85 27.77 19.21
C GLY A 107 10.35 27.44 19.27
N LYS A 108 10.79 26.37 18.61
CA LYS A 108 12.19 25.91 18.58
C LYS A 108 12.98 26.51 17.42
N LYS A 109 12.31 27.06 16.41
CA LYS A 109 12.91 27.70 15.23
C LYS A 109 12.08 28.91 14.82
N GLN A 110 12.68 29.85 14.09
CA GLN A 110 11.99 31.04 13.57
C GLN A 110 11.62 30.88 12.08
N ASP A 111 12.38 30.09 11.33
CA ASP A 111 12.20 29.89 9.90
C ASP A 111 11.62 28.50 9.58
N LEU A 112 10.54 28.50 8.79
CA LEU A 112 9.79 27.32 8.33
C LEU A 112 10.20 26.85 6.92
N THR A 113 11.11 27.55 6.25
CA THR A 113 11.48 27.28 4.86
C THR A 113 12.42 26.09 4.72
N CYS A 114 12.43 25.51 3.53
CA CYS A 114 13.31 24.42 3.14
C CYS A 114 14.70 24.99 2.85
N PRO A 115 15.77 24.49 3.48
CA PRO A 115 17.13 25.00 3.25
C PRO A 115 17.62 24.87 1.80
N LEU A 116 17.02 23.95 1.04
CA LEU A 116 17.39 23.70 -0.34
C LEU A 116 16.66 24.65 -1.28
N CYS A 117 15.33 24.64 -1.28
CA CYS A 117 14.53 25.31 -2.30
C CYS A 117 13.66 26.46 -1.76
N GLN A 118 13.83 26.85 -0.49
CA GLN A 118 13.16 27.96 0.17
C GLN A 118 11.62 27.86 0.28
N GLY A 119 11.02 26.76 -0.20
CA GLY A 119 9.59 26.48 -0.01
C GLY A 119 9.24 26.10 1.43
N ARG A 120 7.97 26.14 1.81
CA ARG A 120 7.51 25.72 3.15
C ARG A 120 7.88 24.26 3.43
N GLN A 121 8.67 24.00 4.47
CA GLN A 121 9.18 22.68 4.78
C GLN A 121 8.27 21.95 5.78
N THR A 122 7.28 21.24 5.25
CA THR A 122 6.57 20.17 5.98
C THR A 122 7.29 18.84 5.82
N THR A 123 6.93 17.82 6.61
CA THR A 123 7.49 16.47 6.43
C THR A 123 7.21 15.91 5.04
N GLU A 124 5.98 16.06 4.54
CA GLU A 124 5.59 15.70 3.17
C GLU A 124 6.51 16.35 2.14
N TYR A 125 6.80 17.64 2.33
CA TYR A 125 7.61 18.42 1.41
C TYR A 125 9.04 17.89 1.31
N VAL A 126 9.66 17.59 2.46
CA VAL A 126 11.00 16.99 2.51
C VAL A 126 11.01 15.61 1.85
N LEU A 127 10.03 14.78 2.18
CA LEU A 127 10.02 13.37 1.79
C LEU A 127 9.55 13.10 0.36
N SER A 128 8.90 14.06 -0.32
CA SER A 128 8.36 13.80 -1.67
C SER A 128 8.14 15.01 -2.60
N SER A 129 8.26 16.27 -2.15
CA SER A 129 7.80 17.43 -2.96
C SER A 129 8.82 18.55 -3.16
N CYS A 130 10.02 18.47 -2.55
CA CYS A 130 11.05 19.48 -2.74
C CYS A 130 11.63 19.42 -4.16
N LYS A 131 11.65 20.57 -4.85
CA LYS A 131 12.06 20.65 -6.28
C LYS A 131 13.53 20.26 -6.51
N ILE A 132 14.42 20.69 -5.62
CA ILE A 132 15.86 20.42 -5.75
C ILE A 132 16.18 18.96 -5.44
N THR A 133 15.53 18.36 -4.46
CA THR A 133 15.69 16.92 -4.19
C THR A 133 15.12 16.07 -5.33
N LEU A 134 14.07 16.56 -6.02
CA LEU A 134 13.49 15.92 -7.20
C LEU A 134 14.48 15.93 -8.36
N SER A 135 15.06 17.10 -8.67
CA SER A 135 16.05 17.23 -9.74
C SER A 135 17.35 16.49 -9.44
N GLN A 136 17.76 16.39 -8.18
CA GLN A 136 18.93 15.63 -7.75
C GLN A 136 18.69 14.11 -7.71
N GLY A 137 17.51 13.63 -8.09
CA GLY A 137 17.21 12.20 -8.10
C GLY A 137 17.20 11.56 -6.70
N ARG A 138 17.12 12.33 -5.61
CA ARG A 138 17.15 11.76 -4.24
C ARG A 138 15.99 10.81 -3.97
N TYR A 139 14.96 10.82 -4.80
CA TYR A 139 13.80 9.93 -4.74
C TYR A 139 13.96 8.63 -5.54
N THR A 140 14.92 8.56 -6.48
CA THR A 140 15.21 7.31 -7.21
C THR A 140 15.82 6.25 -6.29
N TRP A 141 16.44 6.65 -5.18
CA TRP A 141 17.00 5.71 -4.20
C TRP A 141 15.95 4.71 -3.69
N ARG A 142 14.73 5.15 -3.35
CA ARG A 142 13.68 4.25 -2.86
C ARG A 142 13.20 3.32 -3.95
N HIS A 143 13.00 3.87 -5.14
CA HIS A 143 12.63 3.11 -6.33
C HIS A 143 13.65 2.01 -6.62
N ASN A 144 14.95 2.35 -6.60
CA ASN A 144 16.06 1.42 -6.82
C ASN A 144 16.23 0.38 -5.70
N ARG A 145 15.63 0.58 -4.53
CA ARG A 145 15.61 -0.40 -3.42
C ARG A 145 14.40 -1.32 -3.47
N VAL A 146 13.25 -0.78 -3.86
CA VAL A 146 11.97 -1.51 -3.87
C VAL A 146 11.78 -2.29 -5.18
N LEU A 147 12.22 -1.76 -6.32
CA LEU A 147 12.01 -2.39 -7.62
C LEU A 147 12.68 -3.77 -7.75
N PRO A 148 13.95 -3.97 -7.34
CA PRO A 148 14.57 -5.29 -7.43
C PRO A 148 13.85 -6.33 -6.56
N GLU A 149 13.44 -5.93 -5.36
CA GLU A 149 12.71 -6.80 -4.43
C GLU A 149 11.34 -7.19 -4.99
N LEU A 150 10.60 -6.22 -5.55
CA LEU A 150 9.32 -6.48 -6.19
C LEU A 150 9.49 -7.44 -7.37
N ALA A 151 10.50 -7.24 -8.22
CA ALA A 151 10.80 -8.11 -9.35
C ALA A 151 11.14 -9.55 -8.88
N ALA A 152 11.92 -9.70 -7.80
CA ALA A 152 12.25 -10.99 -7.21
C ALA A 152 11.00 -11.72 -6.66
N ILE A 153 10.11 -11.01 -5.97
CA ILE A 153 8.83 -11.56 -5.47
C ILE A 153 7.98 -12.08 -6.64
N ILE A 154 7.88 -11.32 -7.72
CA ILE A 154 7.11 -11.70 -8.91
C ILE A 154 7.72 -12.91 -9.60
N SER A 155 9.04 -12.94 -9.80
CA SER A 155 9.74 -14.09 -10.41
C SER A 155 9.58 -15.35 -9.57
N LYS A 156 9.62 -15.23 -8.24
CA LYS A 156 9.34 -16.35 -7.33
C LYS A 156 7.90 -16.84 -7.45
N ALA A 157 6.93 -15.93 -7.52
CA ALA A 157 5.52 -16.29 -7.72
C ALA A 157 5.29 -17.03 -9.04
N LYS A 158 5.95 -16.58 -10.11
CA LYS A 158 5.96 -17.28 -11.41
C LYS A 158 6.49 -18.71 -11.24
N ALA A 159 7.66 -18.89 -10.61
CA ALA A 159 8.28 -20.20 -10.46
C ALA A 159 7.43 -21.19 -9.63
N GLU A 160 6.66 -20.69 -8.66
CA GLU A 160 5.75 -21.50 -7.84
C GLU A 160 4.38 -21.72 -8.47
N THR A 161 4.05 -21.05 -9.59
CA THR A 161 2.76 -21.21 -10.25
C THR A 161 2.72 -22.54 -11.00
N THR A 162 1.94 -23.49 -10.50
CA THR A 162 1.61 -24.72 -11.23
C THR A 162 0.42 -24.49 -12.16
N LEU A 163 0.58 -24.79 -13.44
CA LEU A 163 -0.56 -24.81 -14.36
C LEU A 163 -1.61 -25.83 -13.89
N PRO A 164 -2.91 -25.52 -14.00
CA PRO A 164 -3.96 -26.53 -13.80
C PRO A 164 -3.72 -27.69 -14.76
N ASN A 165 -3.56 -28.90 -14.21
CA ASN A 165 -3.36 -30.11 -15.01
C ASN A 165 -4.63 -30.37 -15.84
N THR A 166 -4.60 -30.08 -17.14
CA THR A 166 -5.72 -30.31 -18.07
C THR A 166 -5.80 -31.76 -18.56
N ASN A 167 -5.28 -32.73 -17.79
CA ASN A 167 -5.53 -34.14 -18.02
C ASN A 167 -6.97 -34.50 -17.63
N ALA A 168 -7.95 -34.01 -18.40
CA ALA A 168 -9.24 -34.65 -18.46
C ALA A 168 -9.03 -36.02 -19.14
N LEU A 169 -8.98 -37.09 -18.35
CA LEU A 169 -9.05 -38.46 -18.85
C LEU A 169 -10.37 -38.62 -19.63
N ILE A 170 -10.29 -38.64 -20.96
CA ILE A 170 -11.43 -38.96 -21.81
C ILE A 170 -11.55 -40.48 -21.83
N PHE A 171 -12.47 -41.02 -21.02
CA PHE A 171 -12.84 -42.43 -21.13
C PHE A 171 -13.73 -42.61 -22.37
N THR A 172 -13.25 -43.41 -23.32
CA THR A 172 -14.03 -43.81 -24.50
C THR A 172 -14.58 -45.21 -24.23
N THR A 173 -15.89 -45.37 -24.18
CA THR A 173 -16.52 -46.70 -24.18
C THR A 173 -16.60 -47.23 -25.61
N GLU A 174 -16.22 -48.48 -25.82
CA GLU A 174 -16.49 -49.18 -27.09
C GLU A 174 -18.01 -49.28 -27.28
N GLY A 175 -18.55 -48.53 -28.24
CA GLY A 175 -19.98 -48.50 -28.54
C GLY A 175 -20.65 -47.12 -28.57
N GLY A 176 -20.00 -46.11 -29.16
CA GLY A 176 -20.69 -45.14 -30.03
C GLY A 176 -21.85 -44.28 -29.52
N THR A 177 -22.11 -44.13 -28.22
CA THR A 177 -23.11 -43.17 -27.73
C THR A 177 -22.61 -42.38 -26.52
N LYS A 178 -22.52 -41.05 -26.67
CA LYS A 178 -22.13 -40.13 -25.61
C LYS A 178 -23.31 -39.99 -24.63
N SER A 179 -23.22 -40.55 -23.42
CA SER A 179 -24.15 -40.22 -22.33
C SER A 179 -23.39 -39.54 -21.17
N TRP A 180 -23.73 -38.29 -20.93
CA TRP A 180 -23.23 -37.49 -19.81
C TRP A 180 -24.18 -37.68 -18.62
N HIS A 181 -23.73 -38.37 -17.57
CA HIS A 181 -24.38 -38.36 -16.25
C HIS A 181 -23.39 -37.99 -15.15
N GLY A 182 -22.66 -36.89 -15.35
CA GLY A 182 -22.04 -36.15 -14.25
C GLY A 182 -22.95 -34.99 -13.87
N ARG A 183 -23.30 -34.84 -12.58
CA ARG A 183 -23.89 -33.57 -12.10
C ARG A 183 -22.96 -32.42 -12.51
N PRO A 184 -23.49 -31.28 -12.99
CA PRO A 184 -22.65 -30.12 -13.25
C PRO A 184 -22.08 -29.68 -11.90
N VAL A 185 -20.81 -29.96 -11.67
CA VAL A 185 -20.06 -29.24 -10.64
C VAL A 185 -20.05 -27.80 -11.13
N ARG A 186 -20.80 -26.92 -10.45
CA ARG A 186 -20.69 -25.48 -10.65
C ARG A 186 -19.23 -25.09 -10.40
N THR A 187 -18.44 -24.95 -11.45
CA THR A 187 -17.11 -24.33 -11.39
C THR A 187 -17.32 -22.82 -11.30
N THR A 188 -17.65 -22.33 -10.11
CA THR A 188 -17.63 -20.89 -9.85
C THR A 188 -16.18 -20.40 -9.90
N ASN A 189 -15.83 -19.70 -10.98
CA ASN A 189 -14.74 -18.72 -11.12
C ASN A 189 -13.34 -19.15 -10.62
N GLN A 190 -12.72 -20.14 -11.25
CA GLN A 190 -11.32 -20.52 -10.97
C GLN A 190 -10.31 -19.87 -11.94
N ILE A 191 -10.10 -18.57 -11.83
CA ILE A 191 -8.77 -18.00 -12.11
C ILE A 191 -8.22 -17.51 -10.77
N LYS A 192 -7.56 -18.41 -10.02
CA LYS A 192 -6.97 -18.09 -8.71
C LYS A 192 -5.73 -17.19 -8.79
N CYS A 193 -5.01 -17.21 -9.92
CA CYS A 193 -3.75 -16.50 -10.12
C CYS A 193 -3.74 -15.90 -11.53
N LEU A 194 -3.21 -14.69 -11.63
CA LEU A 194 -2.92 -13.95 -12.86
C LEU A 194 -2.07 -14.75 -13.85
N LEU A 195 -1.24 -15.65 -13.33
CA LEU A 195 -0.29 -16.44 -14.11
C LEU A 195 -0.80 -17.83 -14.51
N HIS A 196 -2.03 -18.23 -14.13
CA HIS A 196 -2.55 -19.57 -14.46
C HIS A 196 -2.97 -19.73 -15.94
N ALA A 197 -2.93 -18.67 -16.75
CA ALA A 197 -3.42 -18.73 -18.13
C ALA A 197 -2.45 -19.41 -19.13
N CYS A 198 -1.14 -19.42 -18.86
CA CYS A 198 -0.10 -19.99 -19.71
C CYS A 198 1.22 -20.22 -18.93
N ASP A 199 2.18 -20.93 -19.51
CA ASP A 199 3.51 -21.24 -18.95
C ASP A 199 4.63 -20.30 -19.43
N ASP A 200 4.41 -19.55 -20.52
CA ASP A 200 5.41 -18.71 -21.16
C ASP A 200 5.54 -17.30 -20.57
N TRP A 201 4.99 -17.06 -19.38
CA TRP A 201 5.12 -15.77 -18.72
C TRP A 201 6.59 -15.43 -18.51
N ASP A 202 7.02 -14.22 -18.86
CA ASP A 202 8.33 -13.69 -18.50
C ASP A 202 8.19 -12.42 -17.67
N VAL A 203 9.21 -12.16 -16.84
CA VAL A 203 9.27 -11.02 -15.93
C VAL A 203 10.44 -10.14 -16.36
N SER A 204 10.15 -8.88 -16.65
CA SER A 204 11.15 -7.86 -16.93
C SER A 204 11.02 -6.68 -15.98
N ALA A 205 12.12 -5.98 -15.73
CA ALA A 205 12.15 -4.76 -14.94
C ALA A 205 13.22 -3.83 -15.49
N ASN A 206 13.09 -2.53 -15.23
CA ASN A 206 14.03 -1.50 -15.66
C ASN A 206 15.30 -1.55 -14.79
N LEU A 207 15.92 -2.72 -14.78
CA LEU A 207 17.08 -3.13 -14.02
C LEU A 207 17.95 -4.01 -14.93
N PRO A 208 19.29 -3.92 -14.86
CA PRO A 208 20.17 -4.75 -15.69
C PRO A 208 19.90 -6.25 -15.57
N GLU A 209 19.54 -6.70 -14.38
CA GLU A 209 19.24 -8.11 -14.05
C GLU A 209 17.93 -8.62 -14.70
N PHE A 210 17.06 -7.71 -15.18
CA PHE A 210 15.72 -8.03 -15.67
C PHE A 210 15.40 -7.35 -17.03
N ASP A 211 16.40 -7.01 -17.87
CA ASP A 211 16.23 -6.19 -19.09
C ASP A 211 15.52 -6.90 -20.29
N ASN A 212 14.77 -7.96 -20.02
CA ASN A 212 14.06 -8.76 -21.03
C ASN A 212 12.75 -8.10 -21.51
N HIS A 213 12.66 -6.76 -21.56
CA HIS A 213 11.46 -6.11 -22.08
C HIS A 213 11.21 -6.50 -23.55
N PRO A 214 9.95 -6.78 -23.96
CA PRO A 214 9.58 -7.01 -25.36
C PRO A 214 10.03 -5.86 -26.24
N SER A 215 10.41 -6.20 -27.46
CA SER A 215 10.79 -5.23 -28.50
C SER A 215 9.72 -4.17 -28.73
N ILE A 216 8.43 -4.54 -28.67
CA ILE A 216 7.31 -3.60 -28.82
C ILE A 216 7.31 -2.51 -27.74
N ILE A 217 7.67 -2.83 -26.50
CA ILE A 217 7.78 -1.85 -25.42
C ILE A 217 9.08 -1.05 -25.54
N LYS A 218 10.19 -1.68 -25.95
CA LYS A 218 11.46 -0.99 -26.22
C LYS A 218 11.32 0.07 -27.32
N ALA A 219 10.40 -0.13 -28.27
CA ALA A 219 10.07 0.85 -29.31
C ALA A 219 9.25 2.05 -28.79
N THR A 220 8.47 1.86 -27.71
CA THR A 220 7.76 2.97 -27.08
C THR A 220 8.75 3.87 -26.33
N ARG A 221 8.52 5.19 -26.32
CA ARG A 221 9.33 6.14 -25.52
C ARG A 221 9.06 6.05 -24.01
N ARG A 222 8.25 5.09 -23.56
CA ARG A 222 7.80 4.93 -22.18
C ARG A 222 8.17 3.53 -21.73
N ARG A 223 9.16 3.41 -20.84
CA ARG A 223 9.51 2.14 -20.21
C ARG A 223 8.81 2.04 -18.86
N PRO A 224 7.90 1.05 -18.67
CA PRO A 224 7.40 0.69 -17.35
C PRO A 224 8.55 0.25 -16.44
N ASP A 225 8.31 0.29 -15.12
CA ASP A 225 9.33 -0.11 -14.15
C ASP A 225 9.51 -1.63 -14.10
N SER A 226 8.41 -2.37 -14.22
CA SER A 226 8.44 -3.82 -14.39
C SER A 226 7.25 -4.31 -15.21
N MET A 227 7.38 -5.49 -15.79
CA MET A 227 6.33 -6.10 -16.59
C MET A 227 6.30 -7.62 -16.42
N ILE A 228 5.10 -8.16 -16.55
CA ILE A 228 4.87 -9.59 -16.79
C ILE A 228 4.26 -9.71 -18.17
N HIS A 229 4.80 -10.56 -19.04
CA HIS A 229 4.26 -10.74 -20.38
C HIS A 229 4.22 -12.19 -20.83
N SER A 230 3.31 -12.51 -21.73
CA SER A 230 3.26 -13.79 -22.44
C SER A 230 3.27 -13.51 -23.93
N ALA A 231 4.21 -14.13 -24.65
CA ALA A 231 4.33 -14.02 -26.09
C ALA A 231 3.22 -14.82 -26.79
N PHE A 232 2.87 -15.98 -26.22
CA PHE A 232 1.84 -16.89 -26.73
C PHE A 232 0.45 -16.27 -26.67
N THR A 233 0.09 -15.69 -25.52
CA THR A 233 -1.25 -15.11 -25.32
C THR A 233 -1.31 -13.62 -25.65
N GLN A 234 -0.17 -13.00 -25.99
CA GLN A 234 -0.01 -11.57 -26.25
C GLN A 234 -0.52 -10.67 -25.10
N HIS A 235 -0.43 -11.14 -23.85
CA HIS A 235 -0.76 -10.34 -22.67
C HIS A 235 0.45 -9.56 -22.17
N LEU A 236 0.23 -8.30 -21.81
CA LEU A 236 1.23 -7.40 -21.27
C LEU A 236 0.68 -6.78 -19.97
N ILE A 237 1.33 -7.05 -18.85
CA ILE A 237 0.97 -6.50 -17.54
C ILE A 237 2.08 -5.54 -17.14
N MET A 238 1.84 -4.26 -17.33
CA MET A 238 2.80 -3.19 -17.06
C MET A 238 2.62 -2.70 -15.63
N MET A 239 3.67 -2.79 -14.82
CA MET A 239 3.71 -2.31 -13.45
C MET A 239 4.55 -1.04 -13.37
N GLU A 240 4.01 -0.01 -12.72
CA GLU A 240 4.71 1.25 -12.49
C GLU A 240 4.83 1.46 -10.99
N LEU A 241 6.08 1.47 -10.50
CA LEU A 241 6.38 1.68 -9.10
C LEU A 241 6.43 3.17 -8.80
N THR A 242 5.70 3.57 -7.77
CA THR A 242 5.74 4.94 -7.27
C THR A 242 5.93 4.98 -5.76
N GLY A 243 6.69 5.96 -5.29
CA GLY A 243 6.94 6.19 -3.87
C GLY A 243 6.48 7.56 -3.39
N PRO A 244 5.17 7.86 -3.43
CA PRO A 244 4.63 9.12 -2.96
C PRO A 244 4.67 9.20 -1.43
N TYR A 245 4.34 10.39 -0.91
CA TYR A 245 3.89 10.48 0.48
C TYR A 245 2.49 9.86 0.58
N GLU A 246 2.16 9.30 1.74
CA GLU A 246 1.01 8.41 1.93
C GLU A 246 -0.33 9.06 1.57
N ASN A 247 -0.50 10.35 1.88
CA ASN A 247 -1.71 11.10 1.54
C ASN A 247 -1.92 11.33 0.04
N ARG A 248 -0.87 11.17 -0.79
CA ARG A 248 -0.92 11.35 -2.25
C ARG A 248 -0.92 10.02 -3.01
N MET A 249 -1.11 8.89 -2.33
CA MET A 249 -1.12 7.59 -3.00
C MET A 249 -2.20 7.48 -4.06
N GLU A 250 -3.42 7.91 -3.77
CA GLU A 250 -4.54 7.85 -4.72
C GLU A 250 -4.28 8.73 -5.95
N GLU A 251 -3.83 9.97 -5.73
CA GLU A 251 -3.50 10.90 -6.82
C GLU A 251 -2.36 10.35 -7.69
N ALA A 252 -1.33 9.78 -7.06
CA ALA A 252 -0.22 9.14 -7.77
C ALA A 252 -0.70 7.93 -8.58
N HIS A 253 -1.60 7.11 -8.02
CA HIS A 253 -2.18 5.96 -8.68
C HIS A 253 -2.91 6.37 -9.97
N ILE A 254 -3.80 7.35 -9.87
CA ILE A 254 -4.57 7.90 -11.01
C ILE A 254 -3.61 8.46 -12.06
N TYR A 255 -2.70 9.34 -11.66
CA TYR A 255 -1.75 9.98 -12.58
C TYR A 255 -0.91 8.95 -13.36
N LYS A 256 -0.41 7.91 -12.68
CA LYS A 256 0.40 6.86 -13.32
C LYS A 256 -0.44 5.99 -14.24
N ARG A 257 -1.68 5.68 -13.87
CA ARG A 257 -2.62 4.96 -14.75
C ARG A 257 -2.89 5.75 -16.02
N GLU A 258 -3.14 7.05 -15.90
CA GLU A 258 -3.42 7.94 -17.03
C GLU A 258 -2.21 8.11 -17.96
N LYS A 259 -1.00 8.17 -17.40
CA LYS A 259 0.27 8.27 -18.16
C LYS A 259 0.41 7.19 -19.24
N TYR A 260 -0.14 5.99 -19.02
CA TYR A 260 -0.02 4.86 -19.94
C TYR A 260 -1.26 4.60 -20.80
N LEU A 261 -2.33 5.40 -20.70
CA LEU A 261 -3.56 5.20 -21.47
C LEU A 261 -3.35 5.18 -22.99
N ASN A 262 -2.45 6.03 -23.50
CA ASN A 262 -2.17 6.06 -24.93
C ASN A 262 -1.38 4.82 -25.36
N VAL A 263 -0.41 4.39 -24.54
CA VAL A 263 0.41 3.20 -24.80
C VAL A 263 -0.45 1.94 -24.78
N THR A 264 -1.39 1.81 -23.83
CA THR A 264 -2.30 0.66 -23.81
C THR A 264 -3.17 0.59 -25.05
N LYS A 265 -3.68 1.73 -25.54
CA LYS A 265 -4.49 1.77 -26.77
C LYS A 265 -3.67 1.38 -28.01
N GLU A 266 -2.42 1.86 -28.10
CA GLU A 266 -1.52 1.47 -29.19
C GLU A 266 -1.23 -0.03 -29.18
N LEU A 267 -1.02 -0.62 -28.00
CA LEU A 267 -0.80 -2.07 -27.84
C LEU A 267 -2.06 -2.88 -28.17
N GLU A 268 -3.24 -2.42 -27.74
CA GLU A 268 -4.53 -3.03 -28.08
C GLU A 268 -4.78 -3.03 -29.59
N ASN A 269 -4.49 -1.91 -30.27
CA ASN A 269 -4.57 -1.82 -31.73
C ASN A 269 -3.59 -2.76 -32.44
N ALA A 270 -2.46 -3.07 -31.80
CA ALA A 270 -1.47 -4.05 -32.28
C ALA A 270 -1.83 -5.51 -31.92
N GLY A 271 -3.00 -5.75 -31.29
CA GLY A 271 -3.51 -7.08 -30.95
C GLY A 271 -3.12 -7.58 -29.56
N TYR A 272 -2.45 -6.77 -28.73
CA TYR A 272 -2.03 -7.16 -27.39
C TYR A 272 -3.11 -6.85 -26.35
N LYS A 273 -3.19 -7.68 -25.32
CA LYS A 273 -4.01 -7.40 -24.13
C LYS A 273 -3.14 -6.73 -23.08
N ALA A 274 -3.16 -5.39 -23.05
CA ALA A 274 -2.32 -4.58 -22.19
C ALA A 274 -3.06 -4.09 -20.94
N VAL A 275 -2.51 -4.35 -19.76
CA VAL A 275 -3.05 -3.89 -18.46
C VAL A 275 -1.98 -3.10 -17.72
N VAL A 276 -2.34 -1.93 -17.21
CA VAL A 276 -1.47 -1.11 -16.35
C VAL A 276 -1.86 -1.32 -14.89
N MET A 277 -0.88 -1.65 -14.06
CA MET A 277 -1.02 -1.83 -12.62
C MET A 277 -0.03 -0.92 -11.88
N PRO A 278 -0.41 0.33 -11.59
CA PRO A 278 0.39 1.17 -10.70
C PRO A 278 0.48 0.51 -9.32
N VAL A 279 1.67 0.52 -8.74
CA VAL A 279 1.97 -0.03 -7.42
C VAL A 279 2.64 1.03 -6.57
N GLU A 280 2.06 1.31 -5.40
CA GLU A 280 2.52 2.37 -4.51
C GLU A 280 3.23 1.78 -3.29
N VAL A 281 4.46 2.23 -3.03
CA VAL A 281 5.18 1.98 -1.78
C VAL A 281 5.64 3.32 -1.20
N GLY A 282 4.94 3.77 -0.16
CA GLY A 282 5.04 5.07 0.47
C GLY A 282 6.40 5.35 1.09
N ALA A 283 6.73 6.64 1.14
CA ALA A 283 7.96 7.17 1.68
C ALA A 283 8.18 6.86 3.18
N LYS A 284 7.11 6.56 3.91
CA LYS A 284 7.08 6.21 5.34
C LYS A 284 6.75 4.73 5.58
N ARG A 285 7.18 3.85 4.66
CA ARG A 285 7.01 2.39 4.74
C ARG A 285 5.57 1.88 4.57
N PHE A 286 4.64 2.75 4.21
CA PHE A 286 3.29 2.31 3.93
C PHE A 286 3.25 1.60 2.59
N VAL A 287 2.68 0.40 2.53
CA VAL A 287 2.50 -0.31 1.27
C VAL A 287 1.06 -0.12 0.81
N GLY A 288 0.87 0.39 -0.40
CA GLY A 288 -0.44 0.67 -0.96
C GLY A 288 -1.28 -0.60 -1.13
N SER A 289 -2.61 -0.44 -1.10
CA SER A 289 -3.56 -1.53 -1.38
C SER A 289 -3.36 -2.13 -2.77
N SER A 290 -2.79 -1.37 -3.72
CA SER A 290 -2.37 -1.84 -5.04
C SER A 290 -1.37 -2.99 -4.99
N VAL A 291 -0.34 -2.93 -4.14
CA VAL A 291 0.63 -4.01 -3.95
C VAL A 291 -0.03 -5.21 -3.31
N TYR A 292 -0.86 -5.00 -2.28
CA TYR A 292 -1.62 -6.08 -1.67
C TYR A 292 -2.52 -6.81 -2.69
N ASN A 293 -3.19 -6.05 -3.56
CA ASN A 293 -4.04 -6.57 -4.63
C ASN A 293 -3.21 -7.29 -5.69
N LEU A 294 -2.02 -6.78 -6.04
CA LEU A 294 -1.08 -7.46 -6.94
C LEU A 294 -0.66 -8.82 -6.37
N LEU A 295 -0.19 -8.86 -5.12
CA LEU A 295 0.23 -10.11 -4.47
C LEU A 295 -0.92 -11.11 -4.39
N THR A 296 -2.13 -10.64 -4.10
CA THR A 296 -3.35 -11.48 -4.10
C THR A 296 -3.65 -12.03 -5.50
N LYS A 297 -3.53 -11.21 -6.55
CA LYS A 297 -3.67 -11.65 -7.94
C LYS A 297 -2.57 -12.64 -8.34
N LEU A 298 -1.40 -12.59 -7.72
CA LEU A 298 -0.31 -13.57 -7.90
C LEU A 298 -0.45 -14.80 -6.99
N SER A 299 -1.60 -15.00 -6.32
CA SER A 299 -1.83 -16.08 -5.35
C SER A 299 -0.88 -16.09 -4.14
N ILE A 300 -0.18 -14.98 -3.87
CA ILE A 300 0.61 -14.81 -2.66
C ILE A 300 -0.34 -14.40 -1.52
N CYS A 301 -0.55 -15.31 -0.58
CA CYS A 301 -1.54 -15.16 0.50
C CYS A 301 -0.93 -15.45 1.89
N GLY A 302 -1.68 -15.09 2.94
CA GLY A 302 -1.34 -15.41 4.33
C GLY A 302 0.02 -14.88 4.79
N ASN A 303 0.74 -15.68 5.57
CA ASN A 303 2.02 -15.30 6.17
C ASN A 303 3.09 -14.92 5.14
N LYS A 304 3.07 -15.54 3.95
CA LYS A 304 4.00 -15.21 2.87
C LYS A 304 3.79 -13.77 2.41
N ARG A 305 2.53 -13.40 2.12
CA ARG A 305 2.15 -12.03 1.75
C ARG A 305 2.55 -11.03 2.82
N THR A 306 2.29 -11.31 4.09
CA THR A 306 2.66 -10.39 5.18
C THR A 306 4.17 -10.18 5.26
N LYS A 307 4.98 -11.22 5.05
CA LYS A 307 6.44 -11.10 4.99
C LYS A 307 6.89 -10.24 3.80
N ASP A 308 6.35 -10.50 2.62
CA ASP A 308 6.70 -9.76 1.40
C ASP A 308 6.31 -8.27 1.51
N LEU A 309 5.14 -7.96 2.07
CA LEU A 309 4.72 -6.59 2.34
C LEU A 309 5.65 -5.87 3.34
N LYS A 310 6.03 -6.55 4.43
CA LYS A 310 6.98 -5.99 5.42
C LYS A 310 8.35 -5.74 4.80
N LEU A 311 8.83 -6.65 3.96
CA LEU A 311 10.11 -6.49 3.27
C LEU A 311 10.12 -5.28 2.32
N LEU A 312 9.06 -5.12 1.52
CA LEU A 312 8.90 -3.95 0.64
C LEU A 312 8.81 -2.64 1.44
N ALA A 313 8.09 -2.65 2.56
CA ALA A 313 7.99 -1.54 3.49
C ALA A 313 9.35 -1.16 4.10
N GLU A 314 10.15 -2.13 4.52
CA GLU A 314 11.47 -1.93 5.10
C GLU A 314 12.46 -1.36 4.07
N ASN A 315 12.45 -1.88 2.84
CA ASN A 315 13.32 -1.44 1.75
C ASN A 315 13.00 -0.02 1.26
N SER A 316 11.80 0.51 1.52
CA SER A 316 11.45 1.89 1.16
C SER A 316 12.04 2.94 2.14
N ARG A 317 12.55 2.50 3.29
CA ARG A 317 13.11 3.35 4.34
C ARG A 317 14.44 3.98 3.92
N LYS A 318 14.57 5.31 4.04
CA LYS A 318 15.88 5.98 4.09
C LYS A 318 16.48 5.97 5.49
#